data_AF-A0A840F1E7-F1
#
_entry.id   AF-A0A840F1E7-F1
#
_cell.length_a   1.000
_cell.length_b   1.000
_cell.length_c   1.000
_cell.angle_alpha   90.00
_cell.angle_beta   90.00
_cell.angle_gamma   90.00
#
_symmetry.space_group_name_H-M   'P 1'
#
loop_
_entity.id
_entity.type
_entity.pdbx_description
1 polymer ?
#
loop_
_entity_poly.entity_id
_entity_poly.type
_entity_poly.pdbx_seq_one_letter_code
_entity_poly.pdbx_strand_id
1 'polypeptide(L)'
;MTARIAVDAAPGRARVDLSAAAGTTVVPRLLARTATSAHIALVAGGALLLGGDTIGLDVRVGAGCLLELTEVGGTVAYDADGASSTWWTRIIVDEGGTFVWRGLETVVADGACLHRRTDVRLAAGARALIREVSVLGRSGEAGGRLVQQTSASIGDVPLLVESVDVRGDRPTPGVLGPHRVLESILLAGVRGGDGSDEHVMDLAGPGSLARHLGDAVHESPLGPIWSSWRDRTVGEDR
;
A
#
# COMPACT_ATOMS: atom_id res chain seq x y z
N MET A 1 -10.82 13.11 -5.54
CA MET A 1 -10.97 13.64 -4.17
C MET A 1 -9.88 13.05 -3.29
N THR A 2 -9.39 13.77 -2.28
CA THR A 2 -8.15 13.40 -1.58
C THR A 2 -8.29 13.47 -0.06
N ALA A 3 -7.95 12.37 0.61
CA ALA A 3 -7.70 12.34 2.05
C ALA A 3 -6.24 12.68 2.34
N ARG A 4 -5.97 13.42 3.41
CA ARG A 4 -4.63 13.73 3.88
C ARG A 4 -4.43 13.28 5.31
N ILE A 5 -3.25 12.74 5.55
CA ILE A 5 -2.78 12.29 6.86
C ILE A 5 -1.38 12.87 7.07
N ALA A 6 -1.19 13.64 8.12
CA ALA A 6 0.13 14.06 8.55
C ALA A 6 0.33 13.82 10.04
N VAL A 7 1.53 13.37 10.41
CA VAL A 7 1.93 13.16 11.81
C VAL A 7 3.25 13.86 12.04
N ASP A 8 3.29 14.75 13.04
CA ASP A 8 4.52 15.42 13.50
C ASP A 8 4.70 15.22 15.00
N ALA A 9 5.95 15.09 15.43
CA ALA A 9 6.28 14.98 16.85
C ALA A 9 5.89 16.27 17.58
N ALA A 10 5.35 16.14 18.79
CA ALA A 10 5.05 17.28 19.64
C ALA A 10 5.08 16.89 21.13
N PRO A 11 5.33 17.85 22.05
CA PRO A 11 5.37 17.58 23.48
C PRO A 11 4.06 16.95 23.97
N GLY A 12 4.17 15.80 24.63
CA GLY A 12 3.04 15.04 25.19
C GLY A 12 2.23 14.26 24.16
N ARG A 13 1.81 14.87 23.05
CA ARG A 13 1.06 14.21 21.98
C ARG A 13 1.48 14.70 20.60
N ALA A 14 1.67 13.77 19.67
CA ALA A 14 1.93 14.05 18.28
C ALA A 14 0.81 14.92 17.69
N ARG A 15 1.20 15.88 16.84
CA ARG A 15 0.26 16.63 16.02
C ARG A 15 -0.18 15.72 14.89
N VAL A 16 -1.48 15.43 14.83
CA VAL A 16 -2.07 14.63 13.76
C VAL A 16 -3.03 15.52 12.98
N ASP A 17 -2.75 15.73 11.70
CA ASP A 17 -3.63 16.42 10.76
C ASP A 17 -4.34 15.39 9.89
N LEU A 18 -5.67 15.30 10.05
CA LEU A 18 -6.54 14.45 9.27
C LEU A 18 -7.52 15.33 8.53
N SER A 19 -7.50 15.26 7.20
CA SER A 19 -8.52 15.92 6.39
C SER A 19 -9.03 15.01 5.30
N ALA A 20 -10.32 15.13 5.02
CA ALA A 20 -10.96 14.51 3.88
C ALA A 20 -11.83 15.60 3.25
N ALA A 21 -11.62 15.88 1.96
CA ALA A 21 -12.47 16.85 1.27
C ALA A 21 -13.93 16.37 1.29
N ALA A 22 -14.89 17.30 1.29
CA ALA A 22 -16.30 16.94 1.18
C ALA A 22 -16.52 16.01 -0.03
N GLY A 23 -17.23 14.91 0.18
CA GLY A 23 -17.43 13.86 -0.82
C GLY A 23 -16.32 12.80 -0.92
N THR A 24 -15.20 12.94 -0.20
CA THR A 24 -14.15 11.91 -0.19
C THR A 24 -14.68 10.65 0.49
N THR A 25 -14.52 9.52 -0.19
CA THR A 25 -15.03 8.21 0.25
C THR A 25 -14.05 7.44 1.12
N VAL A 26 -12.80 7.92 1.26
CA VAL A 26 -11.81 7.41 2.23
C VAL A 26 -11.71 8.40 3.39
N VAL A 27 -12.03 7.93 4.59
CA VAL A 27 -12.10 8.75 5.80
C VAL A 27 -11.08 8.24 6.82
N PRO A 28 -9.98 8.97 7.07
CA PRO A 28 -9.02 8.59 8.08
C PRO A 28 -9.58 8.83 9.49
N ARG A 29 -9.39 7.86 10.39
CA ARG A 29 -9.82 7.89 11.80
C ARG A 29 -8.64 7.59 12.71
N LEU A 30 -8.30 8.54 13.59
CA LEU A 30 -7.28 8.34 14.61
C LEU A 30 -7.73 7.26 15.60
N LEU A 31 -6.92 6.23 15.78
CA LEU A 31 -7.14 5.15 16.75
C LEU A 31 -6.33 5.40 18.03
N ALA A 32 -5.04 5.69 17.87
CA ALA A 32 -4.11 5.92 18.98
C ALA A 32 -3.00 6.89 18.57
N ARG A 33 -2.36 7.52 19.56
CA ARG A 33 -1.14 8.31 19.36
C ARG A 33 -0.31 8.42 20.64
N THR A 34 0.99 8.61 20.46
CA THR A 34 1.94 9.00 21.52
C THR A 34 2.49 10.40 21.21
N ALA A 35 3.62 10.80 21.79
CA ALA A 35 4.34 12.03 21.42
C ALA A 35 4.96 11.97 20.02
N THR A 36 5.24 10.76 19.50
CA THR A 36 5.97 10.53 18.24
C THR A 36 5.32 9.48 17.35
N SER A 37 4.16 8.94 17.70
CA SER A 37 3.46 7.96 16.86
C SER A 37 1.98 8.24 16.71
N ALA A 38 1.38 7.77 15.62
CA ALA A 38 -0.05 7.68 15.43
C ALA A 38 -0.44 6.38 14.71
N HIS A 39 -1.60 5.84 15.07
CA HIS A 39 -2.25 4.73 14.39
C HIS A 39 -3.59 5.20 13.86
N ILE A 40 -3.82 5.03 12.55
CA ILE A 40 -4.98 5.54 11.85
C ILE A 40 -5.66 4.42 11.06
N ALA A 41 -6.97 4.31 11.23
CA ALA A 41 -7.82 3.48 10.38
C ALA A 41 -8.23 4.26 9.12
N LEU A 42 -8.15 3.61 7.96
CA LEU A 42 -8.80 4.06 6.73
C LEU A 42 -10.18 3.42 6.64
N VAL A 43 -11.22 4.25 6.69
CA VAL A 43 -12.61 3.81 6.66
C VAL A 43 -13.25 4.21 5.33
N ALA A 44 -13.95 3.29 4.68
CA ALA A 44 -14.81 3.61 3.55
C ALA A 44 -16.04 4.39 4.06
N GLY A 45 -16.11 5.68 3.74
CA GLY A 45 -17.25 6.56 4.01
C GLY A 45 -18.41 6.41 3.01
N GLY A 46 -18.22 5.63 1.95
CA GLY A 46 -19.22 5.35 0.91
C GLY A 46 -18.68 4.37 -0.14
N ALA A 47 -19.48 4.12 -1.18
CA ALA A 47 -19.02 3.37 -2.35
C ALA A 47 -17.85 4.10 -3.02
N LEU A 48 -16.87 3.34 -3.48
CA LEU A 48 -15.63 3.85 -4.07
C LEU A 48 -15.19 2.93 -5.21
N LEU A 49 -14.41 3.48 -6.13
CA LEU A 49 -13.92 2.78 -7.33
C LEU A 49 -15.06 2.34 -8.26
N LEU A 50 -16.07 3.19 -8.38
CA LEU A 50 -17.01 3.22 -9.50
C LEU A 50 -16.35 3.92 -10.70
N GLY A 51 -16.83 3.69 -11.91
CA GLY A 51 -16.24 4.31 -13.10
C GLY A 51 -16.18 5.83 -13.02
N GLY A 52 -15.02 6.39 -13.36
CA GLY A 52 -14.75 7.82 -13.25
C GLY A 52 -14.27 8.27 -11.87
N ASP A 53 -14.35 7.42 -10.84
CA ASP A 53 -13.85 7.78 -9.51
C ASP A 53 -12.34 8.02 -9.53
N THR A 54 -11.92 9.07 -8.81
CA THR A 54 -10.52 9.32 -8.52
C THR A 54 -10.34 9.49 -7.01
N ILE A 55 -9.72 8.48 -6.41
CA ILE A 55 -9.45 8.42 -4.98
C ILE A 55 -7.97 8.76 -4.75
N GLY A 56 -7.71 9.67 -3.82
CA GLY A 56 -6.37 10.13 -3.48
C GLY A 56 -6.08 10.03 -2.00
N LEU A 57 -4.87 9.61 -1.66
CA LEU A 57 -4.35 9.59 -0.30
C LEU A 57 -2.97 10.25 -0.25
N ASP A 58 -2.84 11.35 0.49
CA ASP A 58 -1.56 12.03 0.72
C ASP A 58 -1.14 11.83 2.18
N VAL A 59 0.02 11.20 2.38
CA VAL A 59 0.54 10.80 3.68
C VAL A 59 1.89 11.46 3.93
N ARG A 60 2.03 12.08 5.11
CA ARG A 60 3.30 12.63 5.60
C ARG A 60 3.61 12.12 6.99
N VAL A 61 4.84 11.65 7.17
CA VAL A 61 5.39 11.24 8.45
C VAL A 61 6.56 12.14 8.74
N GLY A 62 6.42 12.98 9.77
CA GLY A 62 7.46 13.91 10.21
C GLY A 62 8.68 13.18 10.79
N ALA A 63 9.76 13.93 10.99
CA ALA A 63 11.04 13.39 11.41
C ALA A 63 10.92 12.56 12.72
N GLY A 64 11.51 11.37 12.73
CA GLY A 64 11.50 10.44 13.86
C GLY A 64 10.12 9.85 14.24
N CYS A 65 9.05 10.24 13.53
CA CYS A 65 7.71 9.76 13.83
C CYS A 65 7.44 8.37 13.29
N LEU A 66 6.49 7.67 13.92
CA LEU A 66 5.89 6.44 13.40
C LEU A 66 4.45 6.69 13.01
N LEU A 67 4.07 6.34 11.79
CA LEU A 67 2.68 6.28 11.36
C LEU A 67 2.32 4.86 10.93
N GLU A 68 1.32 4.29 11.60
CA GLU A 68 0.70 3.02 11.22
C GLU A 68 -0.67 3.30 10.57
N LEU A 69 -0.89 2.75 9.37
CA LEU A 69 -2.19 2.71 8.70
C LEU A 69 -2.75 1.30 8.66
N THR A 70 -4.05 1.20 8.93
CA THR A 70 -4.81 -0.04 8.82
C THR A 70 -6.08 0.22 8.04
N GLU A 71 -6.41 -0.65 7.10
CA GLU A 71 -7.72 -0.63 6.45
C GLU A 71 -8.70 -1.46 7.27
N VAL A 72 -9.95 -0.99 7.36
CA VAL A 72 -11.00 -1.72 8.10
C VAL A 72 -11.68 -2.80 7.25
N GLY A 73 -11.43 -2.81 5.95
CA GLY A 73 -11.93 -3.81 5.01
C GLY A 73 -11.29 -3.64 3.63
N GLY A 74 -11.31 -4.72 2.84
CA GLY A 74 -10.88 -4.68 1.46
C GLY A 74 -11.75 -3.77 0.59
N THR A 75 -11.23 -3.39 -0.57
CA THR A 75 -11.89 -2.54 -1.56
C THR A 75 -12.25 -3.34 -2.80
N VAL A 76 -13.30 -2.91 -3.50
CA VAL A 76 -13.73 -3.52 -4.76
C VAL A 76 -13.81 -2.43 -5.81
N ALA A 77 -13.12 -2.62 -6.94
CA ALA A 77 -13.35 -1.85 -8.16
C ALA A 77 -14.44 -2.54 -8.97
N TYR A 78 -15.44 -1.77 -9.40
CA TYR A 78 -16.65 -2.27 -10.04
C TYR A 78 -16.62 -2.08 -11.55
N ASP A 79 -17.42 -2.89 -12.26
CA ASP A 79 -17.77 -2.63 -13.65
C ASP A 79 -18.37 -1.24 -13.78
N ALA A 80 -17.99 -0.55 -14.84
CA ALA A 80 -18.50 0.76 -15.14
C ALA A 80 -18.52 1.05 -16.64
N ASP A 81 -18.96 0.06 -17.43
CA ASP A 81 -19.25 0.23 -18.86
C ASP A 81 -18.06 0.80 -19.65
N GLY A 82 -16.85 0.36 -19.30
CA GLY A 82 -15.59 0.79 -19.92
C GLY A 82 -14.97 2.07 -19.33
N ALA A 83 -15.61 2.72 -18.36
CA ALA A 83 -15.01 3.84 -17.63
C ALA A 83 -14.00 3.35 -16.58
N SER A 84 -12.81 3.95 -16.57
CA SER A 84 -11.77 3.62 -15.59
C SER A 84 -12.00 4.32 -14.25
N SER A 85 -11.59 3.67 -13.15
CA SER A 85 -11.40 4.31 -11.85
C SER A 85 -9.91 4.43 -11.51
N THR A 86 -9.56 5.38 -10.65
CA THR A 86 -8.18 5.67 -10.26
C THR A 86 -8.04 5.72 -8.75
N TRP A 87 -6.99 5.09 -8.23
CA TRP A 87 -6.50 5.25 -6.87
C TRP A 87 -5.05 5.72 -6.91
N TRP A 88 -4.72 6.81 -6.22
CA TRP A 88 -3.34 7.21 -6.02
C TRP A 88 -3.02 7.43 -4.54
N THR A 89 -1.84 6.98 -4.13
CA THR A 89 -1.29 7.20 -2.80
C THR A 89 0.09 7.82 -2.92
N ARG A 90 0.31 8.95 -2.25
CA ARG A 90 1.62 9.59 -2.09
C ARG A 90 2.02 9.49 -0.63
N ILE A 91 3.23 8.98 -0.38
CA ILE A 91 3.79 8.82 0.96
C ILE A 91 5.13 9.56 1.00
N ILE A 92 5.27 10.48 1.94
CA ILE A 92 6.52 11.18 2.25
C ILE A 92 6.88 10.86 3.69
N VAL A 93 8.09 10.34 3.91
CA VAL A 93 8.62 10.02 5.23
C VAL A 93 9.90 10.81 5.44
N ASP A 94 9.85 11.72 6.40
CA ASP A 94 10.97 12.59 6.75
C ASP A 94 12.03 11.85 7.56
N GLU A 95 13.13 12.53 7.88
CA GLU A 95 14.35 11.94 8.43
C GLU A 95 14.09 11.04 9.64
N GLY A 96 14.57 9.79 9.56
CA GLY A 96 14.38 8.79 10.62
C GLY A 96 12.92 8.42 10.91
N GLY A 97 11.96 8.87 10.12
CA GLY A 97 10.55 8.51 10.23
C GLY A 97 10.27 7.09 9.75
N THR A 98 9.16 6.52 10.21
CA THR A 98 8.73 5.17 9.86
C THR A 98 7.26 5.18 9.44
N PHE A 99 6.98 4.62 8.27
CA PHE A 99 5.62 4.39 7.79
C PHE A 99 5.33 2.89 7.70
N VAL A 100 4.20 2.44 8.23
CA VAL A 100 3.74 1.05 8.11
C VAL A 100 2.30 1.05 7.63
N TRP A 101 2.03 0.33 6.55
CA TRP A 101 0.68 0.16 6.03
C TRP A 101 0.44 -1.29 5.60
N ARG A 102 -0.36 -2.01 6.38
CA ARG A 102 -0.83 -3.35 6.01
C ARG A 102 -2.09 -3.22 5.17
N GLY A 103 -1.94 -3.01 3.87
CA GLY A 103 -3.08 -2.96 2.94
C GLY A 103 -3.84 -4.28 2.94
N LEU A 104 -5.16 -4.17 2.84
CA LEU A 104 -6.08 -5.28 2.60
C LEU A 104 -6.32 -5.44 1.09
N GLU A 105 -7.19 -6.37 0.74
CA GLU A 105 -7.43 -6.80 -0.62
C GLU A 105 -8.07 -5.69 -1.45
N THR A 106 -7.54 -5.48 -2.66
CA THR A 106 -8.22 -4.74 -3.73
C THR A 106 -8.73 -5.73 -4.77
N VAL A 107 -10.03 -5.97 -4.79
CA VAL A 107 -10.70 -6.86 -5.75
C VAL A 107 -11.06 -6.08 -7.01
N VAL A 108 -10.61 -6.55 -8.17
CA VAL A 108 -10.93 -5.95 -9.47
C VAL A 108 -11.98 -6.83 -10.14
N ALA A 109 -13.25 -6.49 -9.96
CA ALA A 109 -14.39 -7.27 -10.45
C ALA A 109 -14.42 -7.36 -11.99
N ASP A 110 -15.24 -8.25 -12.53
CA ASP A 110 -15.50 -8.31 -13.98
C ASP A 110 -15.88 -6.92 -14.53
N GLY A 111 -15.40 -6.60 -15.73
CA GLY A 111 -15.64 -5.32 -16.40
C GLY A 111 -14.89 -4.11 -15.83
N ALA A 112 -14.35 -4.19 -14.59
CA ALA A 112 -13.64 -3.09 -13.97
C ALA A 112 -12.32 -2.75 -14.70
N CYS A 113 -11.95 -1.47 -14.70
CA CYS A 113 -10.63 -1.00 -15.14
C CYS A 113 -10.05 -0.05 -14.10
N LEU A 114 -9.13 -0.57 -13.28
CA LEU A 114 -8.50 0.19 -12.19
C LEU A 114 -7.08 0.62 -12.54
N HIS A 115 -6.80 1.90 -12.35
CA HIS A 115 -5.44 2.44 -12.32
C HIS A 115 -5.05 2.72 -10.86
N ARG A 116 -4.03 2.04 -10.35
CA ARG A 116 -3.58 2.16 -8.96
C ARG A 116 -2.12 2.60 -8.93
N ARG A 117 -1.83 3.69 -8.22
CA ARG A 117 -0.48 4.26 -8.12
C ARG A 117 -0.06 4.48 -6.68
N THR A 118 1.12 4.00 -6.31
CA THR A 118 1.72 4.22 -4.99
C THR A 118 3.11 4.84 -5.17
N ASP A 119 3.33 6.04 -4.63
CA ASP A 119 4.61 6.74 -4.68
C ASP A 119 5.16 6.96 -3.27
N VAL A 120 6.35 6.41 -2.99
CA VAL A 120 7.02 6.51 -1.70
C VAL A 120 8.30 7.33 -1.84
N ARG A 121 8.45 8.36 -1.00
CA ARG A 121 9.64 9.19 -0.90
C ARG A 121 10.16 9.19 0.52
N LEU A 122 11.39 8.74 0.68
CA LEU A 122 12.06 8.60 1.96
C LEU A 122 13.19 9.63 2.07
N ALA A 123 13.30 10.27 3.22
CA ALA A 123 14.50 11.01 3.61
C ALA A 123 15.57 10.07 4.18
N ALA A 124 16.70 10.63 4.63
CA ALA A 124 17.78 9.86 5.26
C ALA A 124 17.27 9.09 6.50
N GLY A 125 17.64 7.82 6.60
CA GLY A 125 17.24 6.95 7.72
C GLY A 125 15.75 6.61 7.81
N ALA A 126 14.91 7.15 6.92
CA ALA A 126 13.48 6.90 6.88
C ALA A 126 13.18 5.48 6.36
N ARG A 127 12.07 4.90 6.82
CA ARG A 127 11.66 3.53 6.48
C ARG A 127 10.18 3.49 6.10
N ALA A 128 9.83 2.60 5.17
CA ALA A 128 8.46 2.28 4.84
C ALA A 128 8.27 0.77 4.69
N LEU A 129 7.20 0.24 5.29
CA LEU A 129 6.74 -1.14 5.13
C LEU A 129 5.29 -1.13 4.64
N ILE A 130 5.06 -1.57 3.40
CA ILE A 130 3.77 -1.48 2.72
C ILE A 130 3.39 -2.84 2.17
N ARG A 131 2.18 -3.30 2.47
CA ARG A 131 1.58 -4.48 1.85
C ARG A 131 0.49 -4.04 0.87
N GLU A 132 0.49 -4.62 -0.32
CA GLU A 132 -0.53 -4.44 -1.33
C GLU A 132 -0.99 -5.82 -1.83
N VAL A 133 -2.31 -6.05 -1.87
CA VAL A 133 -2.91 -7.27 -2.40
C VAL A 133 -3.91 -6.91 -3.49
N SER A 134 -3.70 -7.46 -4.68
CA SER A 134 -4.63 -7.36 -5.79
C SER A 134 -5.26 -8.72 -6.06
N VAL A 135 -6.58 -8.76 -6.22
CA VAL A 135 -7.34 -9.97 -6.54
C VAL A 135 -8.15 -9.73 -7.81
N LEU A 136 -7.91 -10.53 -8.84
CA LEU A 136 -8.65 -10.45 -10.11
C LEU A 136 -9.96 -11.23 -10.00
N GLY A 137 -11.06 -10.49 -9.84
CA GLY A 137 -12.43 -11.00 -9.73
C GLY A 137 -12.83 -11.41 -8.30
N ARG A 138 -14.13 -11.50 -8.08
CA ARG A 138 -14.74 -12.23 -6.96
C ARG A 138 -14.83 -13.73 -7.27
N SER A 139 -15.31 -14.53 -6.33
CA SER A 139 -15.57 -15.95 -6.59
C SER A 139 -16.54 -16.12 -7.77
N GLY A 140 -16.12 -16.87 -8.78
CA GLY A 140 -16.89 -17.10 -10.01
C GLY A 140 -16.67 -16.07 -11.11
N GLU A 141 -15.88 -15.02 -10.87
CA GLU A 141 -15.52 -14.00 -11.86
C GLU A 141 -14.14 -14.27 -12.45
N ALA A 142 -13.94 -13.83 -13.70
CA ALA A 142 -12.62 -13.85 -14.32
C ALA A 142 -11.73 -12.70 -13.80
N GLY A 143 -12.33 -11.52 -13.56
CA GLY A 143 -11.68 -10.30 -13.11
C GLY A 143 -11.42 -9.29 -14.23
N GLY A 144 -11.44 -8.02 -13.85
CA GLY A 144 -11.21 -6.89 -14.75
C GLY A 144 -9.73 -6.63 -15.04
N ARG A 145 -9.42 -5.39 -15.45
CA ARG A 145 -8.05 -4.92 -15.70
C ARG A 145 -7.52 -4.08 -14.53
N LEU A 146 -6.27 -4.33 -14.17
CA LEU A 146 -5.51 -3.54 -13.21
C LEU A 146 -4.21 -3.05 -13.87
N VAL A 147 -3.98 -1.75 -13.79
CA VAL A 147 -2.64 -1.16 -13.97
C VAL A 147 -2.16 -0.70 -12.59
N GLN A 148 -1.20 -1.40 -12.02
CA GLN A 148 -0.58 -1.05 -10.74
C GLN A 148 0.82 -0.49 -10.98
N GLN A 149 1.07 0.72 -10.47
CA GLN A 149 2.36 1.38 -10.54
C GLN A 149 2.87 1.68 -9.13
N THR A 150 4.06 1.20 -8.81
CA THR A 150 4.67 1.43 -7.49
C THR A 150 6.06 2.01 -7.67
N SER A 151 6.33 3.13 -7.01
CA SER A 151 7.65 3.75 -6.99
C SER A 151 8.12 4.02 -5.56
N ALA A 152 9.42 3.85 -5.33
CA ALA A 152 10.06 4.17 -4.06
C ALA A 152 11.43 4.80 -4.30
N SER A 153 11.79 5.80 -3.49
CA SER A 153 13.05 6.54 -3.59
C SER A 153 13.56 6.98 -2.23
N ILE A 154 14.88 7.14 -2.11
CA ILE A 154 15.54 7.83 -0.99
C ILE A 154 16.18 9.11 -1.55
N GLY A 155 15.69 10.27 -1.13
CA GLY A 155 16.00 11.52 -1.82
C GLY A 155 15.67 11.40 -3.31
N ASP A 156 16.64 11.73 -4.17
CA ASP A 156 16.51 11.61 -5.63
C ASP A 156 16.92 10.23 -6.19
N VAL A 157 17.33 9.29 -5.33
CA VAL A 157 17.81 7.96 -5.74
C VAL A 157 16.64 6.96 -5.78
N PRO A 158 16.26 6.42 -6.95
CA PRO A 158 15.21 5.42 -7.04
C PRO A 158 15.65 4.08 -6.43
N LEU A 159 14.76 3.46 -5.66
CA LEU A 159 14.90 2.10 -5.13
C LEU A 159 14.07 1.09 -5.92
N LEU A 160 12.84 1.47 -6.28
CA LEU A 160 11.90 0.66 -7.03
C LEU A 160 11.14 1.56 -8.01
N VAL A 161 11.01 1.08 -9.24
CA VAL A 161 10.09 1.64 -10.24
C VAL A 161 9.44 0.45 -10.94
N GLU A 162 8.16 0.23 -10.68
CA GLU A 162 7.42 -0.92 -11.16
C GLU A 162 6.11 -0.51 -11.83
N SER A 163 5.75 -1.24 -12.89
CA SER A 163 4.44 -1.18 -13.51
C SER A 163 3.98 -2.59 -13.85
N VAL A 164 2.85 -3.00 -13.28
CA VAL A 164 2.18 -4.28 -13.54
C VAL A 164 0.86 -3.98 -14.25
N ASP A 165 0.67 -4.56 -15.44
CA ASP A 165 -0.56 -4.47 -16.22
C ASP A 165 -1.12 -5.88 -16.40
N VAL A 166 -2.26 -6.13 -15.79
CA VAL A 166 -2.86 -7.46 -15.70
C VAL A 166 -4.35 -7.41 -15.96
N ARG A 167 -4.85 -8.52 -16.50
CA ARG A 167 -6.25 -8.70 -16.86
C ARG A 167 -6.71 -10.08 -16.43
N GLY A 168 -7.78 -10.14 -15.65
CA GLY A 168 -8.37 -11.40 -15.22
C GLY A 168 -9.00 -12.17 -16.38
N ASP A 169 -9.70 -11.45 -17.26
CA ASP A 169 -10.30 -11.98 -18.48
C ASP A 169 -9.29 -12.43 -19.55
N ARG A 170 -8.04 -12.00 -19.45
CA ARG A 170 -6.96 -12.24 -20.44
C ARG A 170 -5.61 -12.40 -19.73
N PRO A 171 -5.40 -13.49 -18.98
CA PRO A 171 -4.17 -13.70 -18.24
C PRO A 171 -2.96 -13.76 -19.19
N THR A 172 -1.85 -13.15 -18.77
CA THR A 172 -0.60 -13.10 -19.56
C THR A 172 0.44 -14.03 -18.93
N PRO A 173 0.93 -15.04 -19.69
CA PRO A 173 2.04 -15.89 -19.23
C PRO A 173 3.27 -15.06 -18.87
N GLY A 174 3.95 -15.43 -17.78
CA GLY A 174 5.14 -14.72 -17.28
C GLY A 174 4.84 -13.43 -16.49
N VAL A 175 3.58 -13.02 -16.36
CA VAL A 175 3.16 -11.93 -15.45
C VAL A 175 2.43 -12.50 -14.24
N LEU A 176 1.23 -13.05 -14.44
CA LEU A 176 0.49 -13.75 -13.39
C LEU A 176 0.39 -15.27 -13.65
N GLY A 177 0.66 -15.72 -14.89
CA GLY A 177 0.40 -17.11 -15.24
C GLY A 177 -1.09 -17.45 -15.05
N PRO A 178 -1.44 -18.56 -14.38
CA PRO A 178 -2.83 -18.91 -14.09
C PRO A 178 -3.41 -18.20 -12.86
N HIS A 179 -2.59 -17.45 -12.11
CA HIS A 179 -2.96 -16.90 -10.82
C HIS A 179 -3.82 -15.65 -10.93
N ARG A 180 -4.60 -15.41 -9.88
CA ARG A 180 -5.51 -14.26 -9.76
C ARG A 180 -5.18 -13.35 -8.59
N VAL A 181 -4.35 -13.81 -7.65
CA VAL A 181 -3.86 -13.02 -6.52
C VAL A 181 -2.43 -12.61 -6.79
N LEU A 182 -2.16 -11.32 -6.63
CA LEU A 182 -0.83 -10.75 -6.55
C LEU A 182 -0.69 -10.07 -5.19
N GLU A 183 0.17 -10.61 -4.33
CA GLU A 183 0.55 -9.96 -3.08
C GLU A 183 1.99 -9.45 -3.17
N SER A 184 2.20 -8.23 -2.71
CA SER A 184 3.51 -7.60 -2.62
C SER A 184 3.70 -6.96 -1.25
N ILE A 185 4.86 -7.19 -0.64
CA ILE A 185 5.31 -6.47 0.55
C ILE A 185 6.56 -5.70 0.16
N LEU A 186 6.48 -4.37 0.18
CA LEU A 186 7.61 -3.48 -0.03
C LEU A 186 8.17 -3.05 1.31
N LEU A 187 9.44 -3.38 1.56
CA LEU A 187 10.25 -2.77 2.60
C LEU A 187 11.25 -1.81 1.95
N ALA A 188 11.20 -0.54 2.30
CA ALA A 188 12.09 0.49 1.76
C ALA A 188 12.81 1.22 2.89
N GLY A 189 14.08 1.60 2.67
CA GLY A 189 14.95 2.25 3.65
C GLY A 189 15.83 1.29 4.45
N VAL A 190 15.58 -0.03 4.40
CA VAL A 190 16.35 -1.06 5.09
C VAL A 190 16.21 -2.41 4.38
N ARG A 191 17.23 -3.29 4.47
CA ARG A 191 17.18 -4.64 3.91
C ARG A 191 16.31 -5.57 4.75
N GLY A 192 15.55 -6.42 4.09
CA GLY A 192 14.63 -7.38 4.73
C GLY A 192 15.30 -8.66 5.23
N GLY A 193 16.52 -8.96 4.79
CA GLY A 193 17.23 -10.18 5.15
C GLY A 193 18.53 -10.32 4.36
N ASP A 194 19.05 -11.54 4.31
CA ASP A 194 20.25 -11.93 3.57
C ASP A 194 19.97 -12.41 2.14
N GLY A 195 18.72 -12.35 1.69
CA GLY A 195 18.31 -12.75 0.34
C GLY A 195 18.16 -14.26 0.13
N SER A 196 18.05 -15.05 1.20
CA SER A 196 17.89 -16.50 1.12
C SER A 196 16.44 -16.98 0.87
N ASP A 197 15.44 -16.11 1.05
CA ASP A 197 14.03 -16.43 0.86
C ASP A 197 13.62 -16.32 -0.61
N GLU A 198 13.00 -17.37 -1.15
CA GLU A 198 12.64 -17.46 -2.58
C GLU A 198 11.61 -16.41 -3.04
N HIS A 199 10.84 -15.85 -2.10
CA HIS A 199 9.85 -14.82 -2.38
C HIS A 199 10.44 -13.41 -2.32
N VAL A 200 11.67 -13.26 -1.83
CA VAL A 200 12.28 -11.95 -1.53
C VAL A 200 13.29 -11.58 -2.60
N MET A 201 13.10 -10.40 -3.18
CA MET A 201 14.06 -9.77 -4.07
C MET A 201 14.65 -8.54 -3.41
N ASP A 202 15.95 -8.37 -3.56
CA ASP A 202 16.65 -7.18 -3.08
C ASP A 202 16.53 -6.02 -4.07
N LEU A 203 16.17 -4.83 -3.56
CA LEU A 203 16.15 -3.61 -4.36
C LEU A 203 17.57 -3.09 -4.64
N ALA A 204 17.71 -2.12 -5.54
CA ALA A 204 19.02 -1.55 -5.91
C ALA A 204 19.74 -0.86 -4.74
N GLY A 205 18.99 -0.38 -3.75
CA GLY A 205 19.49 0.23 -2.52
C GLY A 205 18.88 -0.43 -1.28
N PRO A 206 18.92 0.21 -0.09
CA PRO A 206 18.40 -0.38 1.14
C PRO A 206 16.88 -0.59 1.04
N GLY A 207 16.46 -1.81 0.75
CA GLY A 207 15.07 -2.21 0.59
C GLY A 207 14.94 -3.63 0.04
N SER A 208 13.80 -4.26 0.26
CA SER A 208 13.49 -5.60 -0.27
C SER A 208 12.02 -5.65 -0.66
N LEU A 209 11.69 -6.48 -1.66
CA LEU A 209 10.33 -6.72 -2.15
C LEU A 209 10.02 -8.20 -2.02
N ALA A 210 9.03 -8.55 -1.20
CA ALA A 210 8.50 -9.92 -1.14
C ALA A 210 7.29 -10.04 -2.04
N ARG A 211 7.18 -11.13 -2.81
CA ARG A 211 6.08 -11.32 -3.75
C ARG A 211 5.56 -12.76 -3.77
N HIS A 212 4.23 -12.85 -3.88
CA HIS A 212 3.52 -14.11 -4.04
C HIS A 212 2.44 -13.96 -5.12
N LEU A 213 2.33 -15.00 -5.94
CA LEU A 213 1.25 -15.21 -6.90
C LEU A 213 0.49 -16.46 -6.48
N GLY A 214 -0.84 -16.38 -6.45
CA GLY A 214 -1.66 -17.51 -6.00
C GLY A 214 -3.13 -17.39 -6.40
N ASP A 215 -3.94 -18.32 -5.91
CA ASP A 215 -5.36 -18.40 -6.27
C ASP A 215 -6.27 -17.87 -5.17
N ALA A 216 -5.84 -17.96 -3.90
CA ALA A 216 -6.52 -17.36 -2.76
C ALA A 216 -5.56 -16.63 -1.82
N VAL A 217 -6.01 -15.49 -1.28
CA VAL A 217 -5.17 -14.60 -0.44
C VAL A 217 -4.66 -15.28 0.83
N HIS A 218 -5.45 -16.17 1.43
CA HIS A 218 -5.09 -16.85 2.67
C HIS A 218 -4.05 -17.97 2.49
N GLU A 219 -3.69 -18.30 1.24
CA GLU A 219 -2.63 -19.27 0.91
C GLU A 219 -1.25 -18.61 0.87
N SER A 220 -1.20 -17.27 0.94
CA SER A 220 0.03 -16.51 0.85
C SER A 220 1.03 -16.87 1.96
N PRO A 221 2.27 -17.24 1.61
CA PRO A 221 3.32 -17.55 2.57
C PRO A 221 3.99 -16.29 3.13
N LEU A 222 3.55 -15.09 2.75
CA LEU A 222 4.25 -13.85 3.10
C LEU A 222 3.94 -13.33 4.51
N GLY A 223 3.03 -13.99 5.25
CA GLY A 223 2.66 -13.62 6.62
C GLY A 223 3.85 -13.53 7.59
N PRO A 224 4.71 -14.58 7.69
CA PRO A 224 5.94 -14.54 8.48
C PRO A 224 6.92 -13.45 8.05
N ILE A 225 7.07 -13.20 6.74
CA ILE A 225 7.94 -12.14 6.20
C ILE A 225 7.44 -10.77 6.67
N TRP A 226 6.12 -10.51 6.56
CA TRP A 226 5.53 -9.29 7.09
C TRP A 226 5.87 -9.07 8.56
N SER A 227 5.65 -10.08 9.40
CA SER A 227 5.89 -9.97 10.84
C SER A 227 7.36 -9.66 11.12
N SER A 228 8.28 -10.43 10.52
CA SER A 228 9.73 -10.20 10.69
C SER A 228 10.14 -8.79 10.26
N TRP A 229 9.65 -8.31 9.12
CA TRP A 229 9.98 -6.98 8.62
C TRP A 229 9.35 -5.87 9.45
N ARG A 230 8.13 -6.08 9.96
CA ARG A 230 7.47 -5.14 10.86
C ARG A 230 8.28 -4.94 12.14
N ASP A 231 8.72 -6.03 12.76
CA ASP A 231 9.47 -5.97 14.02
C ASP A 231 10.80 -5.22 13.83
N ARG A 232 11.49 -5.45 12.70
CA ARG A 232 12.71 -4.69 12.33
C ARG A 232 12.45 -3.20 12.06
N THR A 233 11.26 -2.87 11.54
CA THR A 233 10.91 -1.52 11.08
C THR A 233 10.45 -0.64 12.23
N VAL A 234 9.63 -1.18 13.13
CA VAL A 234 9.04 -0.46 14.27
C VAL A 234 9.95 -0.48 15.51
N GLY A 235 10.81 -1.50 15.64
CA GLY A 235 11.62 -1.76 16.84
C GLY A 235 10.80 -2.43 17.95
N GLU A 236 11.41 -3.33 18.72
CA GLU A 236 10.75 -4.06 19.83
C GLU A 236 10.44 -3.17 21.06
N ASP A 237 11.11 -2.03 21.20
CA ASP A 237 10.97 -1.12 22.35
C ASP A 237 10.49 0.28 21.92
N ARG A 238 9.18 0.49 21.92
CA ARG A 238 8.53 1.81 22.03
C ARG A 238 7.30 1.74 22.91
#